data_AF-A0A258K2C0-F1
#
_entry.id   AF-A0A258K2C0-F1
#
_cell.length_a   1.000
_cell.length_b   1.000
_cell.length_c   1.000
_cell.angle_alpha   90.00
_cell.angle_beta   90.00
_cell.angle_gamma   90.00
#
_symmetry.space_group_name_H-M   'P 1'
#
loop_
_entity.id
_entity.type
_entity.pdbx_description
1 polymer ?
#
loop_
_entity_poly.entity_id
_entity_poly.type
_entity_poly.pdbx_seq_one_letter_code
_entity_poly.pdbx_strand_id
1 'polypeptide(L)' 'MSEARIAYILRTGANWYGPIGDFTLTIDKGAPDNLISFCATGVKKIGPTTFQVKARDFFPERDLDILILKPAPRPPQ' A
#
# COMPACT_ATOMS: atom_id res chain seq x y z
N MET A 1 18.74 -8.69 5.00
CA MET A 1 17.35 -8.27 4.76
C MET A 1 17.28 -6.80 5.11
N SER A 2 16.64 -5.97 4.28
CA SER A 2 16.44 -4.55 4.56
C SER A 2 14.97 -4.18 4.45
N GLU A 3 14.56 -3.09 5.09
CA GLU A 3 13.17 -2.61 5.08
C GLU A 3 13.05 -1.21 4.48
N ALA A 4 11.88 -0.92 3.93
CA ALA A 4 11.43 0.42 3.60
C ALA A 4 10.04 0.63 4.19
N ARG A 5 9.84 1.78 4.83
CA ARG A 5 8.57 2.18 5.45
C ARG A 5 8.06 3.44 4.79
N ILE A 6 6.77 3.46 4.46
CA ILE A 6 6.08 4.61 3.90
C ILE A 6 4.90 4.91 4.81
N ALA A 7 4.87 6.12 5.35
CA ALA A 7 3.77 6.65 6.15
C ALA A 7 3.12 7.81 5.37
N TYR A 8 1.79 7.80 5.26
CA TYR A 8 1.05 8.85 4.57
C TYR A 8 -0.20 9.24 5.35
N ILE A 9 -0.30 10.52 5.70
CA ILE A 9 -1.47 11.10 6.38
C ILE A 9 -2.64 11.10 5.39
N LEU A 10 -3.66 10.31 5.71
CA LEU A 10 -4.85 10.13 4.86
C LEU A 10 -6.13 10.52 5.58
N ARG A 11 -6.19 10.37 6.91
CA ARG A 11 -7.41 10.63 7.70
C ARG A 11 -7.91 12.07 7.56
N THR A 12 -7.00 13.02 7.37
CA THR A 12 -7.33 14.43 7.19
C THR A 12 -8.09 14.71 5.89
N GLY A 13 -7.99 13.82 4.90
CA GLY A 13 -8.74 13.95 3.64
C GLY A 13 -10.26 13.87 3.82
N ALA A 14 -10.74 13.20 4.88
CA ALA A 14 -12.17 13.13 5.22
C ALA A 14 -12.75 14.47 5.72
N ASN A 15 -11.90 15.44 6.07
CA ASN A 15 -12.36 16.70 6.68
C ASN A 15 -12.74 17.77 5.66
N TRP A 16 -12.58 17.53 4.36
CA TRP A 16 -12.72 18.58 3.35
C TRP A 16 -14.16 18.77 2.86
N TYR A 17 -14.98 17.71 2.78
CA TYR A 17 -16.43 17.81 2.54
C TYR A 17 -17.16 16.44 2.63
N GLY A 18 -16.76 15.56 3.56
CA GLY A 18 -17.30 14.18 3.65
C GLY A 18 -16.32 13.10 3.16
N PRO A 19 -16.79 11.87 2.88
CA PRO A 19 -15.90 10.78 2.46
C PRO A 19 -15.17 11.12 1.16
N ILE A 20 -13.99 10.53 0.98
CA ILE A 20 -13.26 10.57 -0.28
C ILE A 20 -14.12 9.80 -1.29
N GLY A 21 -14.66 10.48 -2.30
CA GLY A 21 -15.55 9.87 -3.30
C GLY A 21 -14.94 8.64 -3.96
N ASP A 22 -14.06 8.82 -4.94
CA ASP A 22 -13.34 7.71 -5.57
C ASP A 22 -11.92 7.62 -5.02
N PHE A 23 -11.61 6.53 -4.32
CA PHE A 23 -10.28 6.27 -3.79
C PHE A 23 -9.60 5.13 -4.56
N THR A 24 -8.40 5.39 -5.07
CA THR A 24 -7.53 4.36 -5.66
C THR A 24 -6.15 4.42 -5.02
N LEU A 25 -5.76 3.34 -4.34
CA LEU A 25 -4.40 3.13 -3.84
C LEU A 25 -3.72 2.11 -4.72
N THR A 26 -2.61 2.50 -5.35
CA THR A 26 -1.73 1.58 -6.09
C THR A 26 -0.37 1.57 -5.42
N ILE A 27 0.11 0.39 -5.02
CA ILE A 27 1.41 0.22 -4.37
C ILE A 27 2.27 -0.69 -5.23
N ASP A 28 3.48 -0.23 -5.55
CA ASP A 28 4.51 -1.03 -6.19
C ASP A 28 5.59 -1.41 -5.16
N LYS A 29 5.82 -2.70 -4.97
CA LYS A 29 6.85 -3.20 -4.05
C LYS A 29 8.26 -3.23 -4.66
N GLY A 30 8.44 -2.75 -5.89
CA GLY A 30 9.72 -2.54 -6.58
C GLY A 30 10.33 -3.80 -7.23
N ALA A 31 10.28 -4.96 -6.57
CA ALA A 31 10.80 -6.22 -7.11
C ALA A 31 9.87 -7.41 -6.78
N PRO A 32 9.72 -8.43 -7.65
CA PRO A 32 8.86 -9.59 -7.41
C PRO A 32 9.18 -10.41 -6.16
N ASP A 33 10.41 -10.33 -5.66
CA ASP A 33 10.85 -11.05 -4.46
C ASP A 33 10.65 -10.27 -3.15
N ASN A 34 10.32 -8.97 -3.22
CA ASN A 34 10.04 -8.18 -2.03
C ASN A 34 8.73 -8.64 -1.38
N LEU A 35 8.62 -8.54 -0.06
CA LEU A 35 7.33 -8.69 0.63
C LEU A 35 6.74 -7.31 0.89
N ILE A 36 5.41 -7.24 0.93
CA ILE A 36 4.67 -6.02 1.23
C ILE A 36 3.62 -6.31 2.30
N SER A 37 3.47 -5.39 3.27
CA SER A 37 2.46 -5.47 4.33
C SER A 37 1.84 -4.09 4.53
N PHE A 38 0.50 -4.03 4.53
CA PHE A 38 -0.30 -2.82 4.75
C PHE A 38 -1.73 -3.22 5.11
N CYS A 39 -2.47 -2.31 5.77
CA CYS A 39 -3.88 -2.53 6.10
C CYS A 39 -4.77 -2.01 4.96
N ALA A 40 -5.46 -2.91 4.27
CA ALA A 40 -6.54 -2.55 3.34
C ALA A 40 -7.45 -3.75 3.05
N THR A 41 -8.69 -3.48 2.68
CA THR A 41 -9.65 -4.49 2.24
C THR A 41 -9.77 -4.48 0.71
N GLY A 42 -10.02 -5.64 0.10
CA GLY A 42 -10.25 -5.72 -1.35
C GLY A 42 -8.98 -5.54 -2.20
N VAL A 43 -7.81 -5.85 -1.63
CA VAL A 43 -6.52 -5.77 -2.33
C VAL A 43 -6.51 -6.72 -3.52
N LYS A 44 -6.18 -6.20 -4.71
CA LYS A 44 -5.97 -6.98 -5.93
C LYS A 44 -4.53 -6.87 -6.39
N LYS A 45 -3.87 -7.99 -6.66
CA LYS A 45 -2.58 -8.00 -7.36
C LYS A 45 -2.84 -7.77 -8.85
N ILE A 46 -2.32 -6.68 -9.41
CA ILE A 46 -2.54 -6.27 -10.80
C ILE A 46 -1.28 -6.41 -11.67
N GLY A 47 -0.15 -6.78 -11.07
CA GLY A 47 1.10 -7.03 -11.76
C GLY A 47 2.10 -7.81 -10.89
N PRO A 48 3.32 -8.11 -11.39
CA PRO A 48 4.33 -8.84 -10.64
C PRO A 48 4.71 -8.18 -9.30
N THR A 49 4.72 -6.84 -9.27
CA THR A 49 5.10 -6.02 -8.12
C THR A 49 3.97 -5.11 -7.60
N THR A 50 2.87 -5.01 -8.34
CA THR A 50 1.87 -3.96 -8.13
C THR A 50 0.57 -4.51 -7.54
N PHE A 51 0.07 -3.83 -6.51
CA PHE A 51 -1.18 -4.11 -5.82
C PHE A 51 -2.08 -2.89 -5.86
N GLN A 52 -3.39 -3.09 -6.01
CA GLN A 52 -4.37 -2.03 -6.10
C GLN A 52 -5.56 -2.26 -5.18
N VAL A 53 -6.02 -1.17 -4.57
CA VAL A 53 -7.28 -1.08 -3.82
C VAL A 53 -8.11 0.01 -4.48
N LYS A 54 -9.39 -0.28 -4.70
CA LYS A 54 -10.38 0.68 -5.18
C LYS A 54 -11.56 0.69 -4.22
N ALA A 55 -11.96 1.88 -3.78
CA ALA A 55 -13.12 2.08 -2.94
C ALA A 55 -13.92 3.30 -3.45
N ARG A 56 -15.24 3.24 -3.27
CA ARG A 56 -16.15 4.35 -3.49
C ARG A 56 -16.70 4.82 -2.15
N ASP A 57 -16.98 6.11 -2.02
CA ASP A 57 -17.42 6.77 -0.79
C ASP A 57 -16.51 6.41 0.40
N PHE A 58 -15.21 6.40 0.14
CA PHE A 58 -14.19 5.93 1.05
C PHE A 58 -13.97 6.89 2.22
N PHE A 59 -14.22 6.41 3.43
CA PHE A 59 -13.92 7.15 4.64
C PHE A 59 -12.63 6.61 5.29
N PRO A 60 -11.52 7.37 5.29
CA PRO A 60 -10.26 6.92 5.86
C PRO A 60 -10.31 6.85 7.40
N GLU A 61 -10.44 5.64 7.94
CA GLU A 61 -10.40 5.41 9.39
C GLU A 61 -8.99 5.51 9.99
N ARG A 62 -7.96 5.32 9.16
CA ARG A 62 -6.55 5.29 9.55
C ARG A 62 -5.66 5.90 8.46
N ASP A 63 -4.47 6.32 8.86
CA ASP A 63 -3.41 6.71 7.93
C ASP A 63 -2.82 5.47 7.25
N LEU A 64 -2.08 5.67 6.17
CA LEU A 64 -1.44 4.56 5.46
C LEU A 64 -0.07 4.28 6.06
N ASP A 65 0.12 3.06 6.53
CA ASP A 65 1.41 2.49 6.91
C ASP A 65 1.72 1.31 6.00
N ILE A 66 2.80 1.43 5.22
CA ILE A 66 3.23 0.42 4.27
C ILE A 66 4.64 -0.02 4.65
N LEU A 67 4.82 -1.33 4.81
CA LEU A 67 6.11 -1.98 5.02
C LEU A 67 6.47 -2.77 3.76
N ILE A 68 7.67 -2.54 3.23
CA ILE A 68 8.28 -3.36 2.18
C ILE A 68 9.54 -4.01 2.74
N LEU A 69 9.63 -5.33 2.69
CA LEU A 69 10.80 -6.10 3.09
C LEU A 69 11.55 -6.58 1.85
N LYS A 70 12.84 -6.24 1.76
CA LYS A 70 13.74 -6.69 0.71
C LYS A 70 14.54 -7.90 1.21
N PRO A 71 14.49 -9.04 0.50
CA PRO A 71 15.23 -10.22 0.90
C PRO A 71 16.74 -9.94 0.93
N ALA A 72 17.48 -10.71 1.73
CA ALA A 72 18.93 -10.68 1.62
C ALA A 72 19.35 -11.15 0.21
N PRO A 73 20.49 -10.66 -0.32
CA PRO A 73 21.07 -11.24 -1.53
C PRO A 73 21.14 -12.76 -1.37
N ARG A 74 20.57 -13.49 -2.32
CA ARG A 74 20.73 -14.94 -2.34
C ARG A 74 22.20 -15.21 -2.67
N PRO A 75 22.94 -15.98 -1.84
CA PRO A 75 24.27 -16.42 -2.24
C PRO A 75 24.18 -17.16 -3.58
N PRO A 76 25.17 -17.01 -4.47
CA PRO A 76 25.22 -17.82 -5.68
C PRO A 76 25.20 -19.31 -5.29
N GLN A 77 24.39 -20.07 -6.01
CA GLN A 77 24.28 -21.53 -5.85
C GLN A 77 25.53 -22.22 -6.43
#